data_AF-A0A1J4T1C6-F1
#
_entry.id   AF-A0A1J4T1C6-F1
#
_cell.length_a   1.000
_cell.length_b   1.000
_cell.length_c   1.000
_cell.angle_alpha   90.00
_cell.angle_beta   90.00
_cell.angle_gamma   90.00
#
_symmetry.space_group_name_H-M   'P 1'
#
loop_
_entity.id
_entity.type
_entity.pdbx_description
1 polymer ?
#
loop_
_entity_poly.entity_id
_entity_poly.type
_entity_poly.pdbx_seq_one_letter_code
_entity_poly.pdbx_strand_id
1 'polypeptide(L)'
;MSKRRDDILQIFAAVALAFLLVGLVSCGKRDWPAPKVSEDRYRIRTVNVTRAQNCVVVDMELAGAWQNLDSVRLLLEPIGTGPDDGCAECPFQPRIVRFYGLGAPEVRRDMNRLIITACDIDPKKTYRVQVVGNNIYPTLSLVISPITIVAPQ
;
A
#
# COMPACT_ATOMS: atom_id res chain seq x y z
N MET A 1 67.33 31.20 -14.24
CA MET A 1 66.49 29.98 -14.08
C MET A 1 65.65 29.94 -12.80
N SER A 2 65.91 30.78 -11.77
CA SER A 2 65.12 30.78 -10.51
C SER A 2 63.66 31.23 -10.69
N LYS A 3 63.42 32.37 -11.36
CA LYS A 3 62.09 32.98 -11.48
C LYS A 3 61.02 32.05 -12.09
N ARG A 4 61.39 31.29 -13.12
CA ARG A 4 60.49 30.33 -13.79
C ARG A 4 60.10 29.15 -12.90
N ARG A 5 60.93 28.80 -11.90
CA ARG A 5 60.66 27.72 -10.93
C ARG A 5 59.72 28.21 -9.83
N ASP A 6 59.86 29.47 -9.43
CA ASP A 6 59.02 30.13 -8.43
C ASP A 6 57.59 30.36 -8.98
N ASP A 7 57.47 30.77 -10.24
CA ASP A 7 56.17 30.92 -10.93
C ASP A 7 55.42 29.58 -11.06
N ILE A 8 56.14 28.50 -11.37
CA ILE A 8 55.57 27.15 -11.45
C ILE A 8 55.07 26.69 -10.07
N LEU A 9 55.86 26.93 -9.01
CA LEU A 9 55.48 26.56 -7.64
C LEU A 9 54.22 27.32 -7.18
N GLN A 10 54.10 28.61 -7.53
CA GLN A 10 52.93 29.43 -7.22
C GLN A 10 51.68 28.94 -7.95
N ILE A 11 51.79 28.55 -9.22
CA ILE A 11 50.67 27.99 -10.00
C ILE A 11 50.20 26.67 -9.39
N PHE A 12 51.12 25.77 -9.03
CA PHE A 12 50.76 24.50 -8.39
C PHE A 12 50.07 24.69 -7.04
N ALA A 13 50.54 25.65 -6.23
CA ALA A 13 49.92 25.97 -4.94
C ALA A 13 48.50 26.55 -5.12
N ALA A 14 48.31 27.44 -6.11
CA ALA A 14 47.00 28.01 -6.42
C ALA A 14 46.00 26.95 -6.92
N VAL A 15 46.46 26.03 -7.77
CA VAL A 15 45.63 24.91 -8.27
C VAL A 15 45.27 23.95 -7.14
N ALA A 16 46.23 23.59 -6.28
CA ALA A 16 45.97 22.73 -5.12
C ALA A 16 44.96 23.36 -4.14
N LEU A 17 45.08 24.67 -3.88
CA LEU A 17 44.14 25.40 -3.04
C LEU A 17 42.74 25.47 -3.67
N ALA A 18 42.64 25.69 -4.98
CA ALA A 18 41.36 25.67 -5.70
C ALA A 18 40.68 24.30 -5.62
N PHE A 19 41.42 23.20 -5.78
CA PHE A 19 40.87 21.85 -5.62
C PHE A 19 40.42 21.56 -4.18
N LEU A 20 41.14 22.06 -3.17
CA LEU A 20 40.77 21.93 -1.77
C LEU A 20 39.45 22.65 -1.45
N LEU A 21 39.24 23.83 -2.04
CA LEU A 21 38.02 24.63 -1.82
C LEU A 21 36.78 24.03 -2.49
N VAL A 22 36.92 23.35 -3.63
CA VAL A 22 35.79 22.68 -4.32
C VAL A 22 35.36 21.40 -3.59
N GLY A 23 36.26 20.73 -2.86
CA GLY A 23 35.94 19.54 -2.06
C GLY A 23 35.06 19.80 -0.83
N LEU A 24 34.98 21.04 -0.34
CA LEU A 24 34.22 21.40 0.86
C LEU A 24 32.72 21.64 0.59
N VAL A 25 32.29 21.66 -0.68
CA VAL A 25 30.90 22.03 -1.06
C VAL A 25 29.97 20.82 -1.28
N SER A 26 30.43 19.58 -1.04
CA SER A 26 29.66 18.38 -1.37
C SER A 26 29.03 17.64 -0.17
N CYS A 27 28.85 18.28 0.98
CA CYS A 27 28.03 17.72 2.05
C CYS A 27 26.58 18.25 1.96
N GLY A 28 25.99 18.10 0.77
CA GLY A 28 24.55 18.30 0.61
C GLY A 28 23.83 17.12 1.28
N LYS A 29 23.07 17.40 2.33
CA LYS A 29 22.27 16.41 3.05
C LYS A 29 21.30 15.74 2.06
N ARG A 30 21.66 14.55 1.56
CA ARG A 30 20.77 13.69 0.77
C ARG A 30 19.78 13.05 1.73
N ASP A 31 18.79 13.82 2.15
CA ASP A 31 17.61 13.24 2.77
C ASP A 31 16.83 12.49 1.66
N TRP A 32 16.51 11.22 1.91
CA TRP A 32 15.69 10.44 1.01
C TRP A 32 14.32 11.14 0.86
N PRO A 33 13.79 11.28 -0.37
CA PRO A 33 12.49 11.91 -0.56
C PRO A 33 11.42 11.11 0.19
N ALA A 34 10.67 11.78 1.05
CA ALA A 34 9.52 11.19 1.74
C ALA A 34 8.40 10.88 0.72
N PRO A 35 7.59 9.84 0.97
CA PRO A 35 6.45 9.52 0.10
C PRO A 35 5.47 10.71 0.04
N LYS A 36 5.03 11.04 -1.16
CA LYS A 36 4.13 12.17 -1.42
C LYS A 36 2.71 11.67 -1.67
N VAL A 37 1.75 12.19 -0.92
CA VAL A 37 0.34 11.82 -1.02
C VAL A 37 -0.22 11.95 -2.44
N SER A 38 0.18 12.97 -3.19
CA SER A 38 -0.32 13.22 -4.56
C SER A 38 0.18 12.22 -5.60
N GLU A 39 1.32 11.58 -5.35
CA GLU A 39 2.01 10.73 -6.32
C GLU A 39 1.92 9.24 -5.91
N ASP A 40 2.03 8.94 -4.60
CA ASP A 40 2.20 7.57 -4.09
C ASP A 40 0.91 6.94 -3.54
N ARG A 41 -0.20 7.68 -3.56
CA ARG A 41 -1.50 7.18 -3.08
C ARG A 41 -2.21 6.42 -4.20
N TYR A 42 -2.68 5.23 -3.87
CA TYR A 42 -3.69 4.53 -4.64
C TYR A 42 -5.06 4.66 -3.99
N ARG A 43 -6.09 4.29 -4.75
CA ARG A 43 -7.47 4.19 -4.28
C ARG A 43 -8.14 2.94 -4.84
N ILE A 44 -9.14 2.44 -4.14
CA ILE A 44 -10.06 1.43 -4.66
C ILE A 44 -11.06 2.17 -5.55
N ARG A 45 -11.10 1.84 -6.84
CA ARG A 45 -12.02 2.43 -7.82
C ARG A 45 -13.36 1.71 -7.78
N THR A 46 -13.34 0.38 -7.78
CA THR A 46 -14.52 -0.47 -7.69
C THR A 46 -14.23 -1.65 -6.76
N VAL A 47 -15.28 -2.13 -6.10
CA VAL A 47 -15.25 -3.36 -5.32
C VAL A 47 -16.55 -4.11 -5.58
N ASN A 48 -16.43 -5.35 -6.05
CA ASN A 48 -17.53 -6.26 -6.26
C ASN A 48 -17.34 -7.44 -5.32
N VAL A 49 -18.36 -7.76 -4.54
CA VAL A 49 -18.32 -8.86 -3.58
C VAL A 49 -19.40 -9.85 -3.97
N THR A 50 -19.01 -11.10 -4.17
CA THR A 50 -19.92 -12.19 -4.53
C THR A 50 -19.74 -13.38 -3.61
N ARG A 51 -20.76 -14.23 -3.49
CA ARG A 51 -20.61 -15.55 -2.87
C ARG A 51 -20.24 -16.58 -3.92
N ALA A 52 -19.53 -17.60 -3.48
CA ALA A 52 -19.38 -18.87 -4.18
C ALA A 52 -19.32 -19.97 -3.10
N GLN A 53 -20.44 -20.67 -2.89
CA GLN A 53 -20.55 -21.71 -1.84
C GLN A 53 -20.12 -21.22 -0.44
N ASN A 54 -19.08 -21.81 0.15
CA ASN A 54 -18.51 -21.43 1.44
C ASN A 54 -17.43 -20.33 1.33
N CYS A 55 -17.40 -19.59 0.22
CA CYS A 55 -16.42 -18.52 -0.02
C CYS A 55 -17.07 -17.17 -0.38
N VAL A 56 -16.42 -16.09 0.02
CA VAL A 56 -16.64 -14.73 -0.49
C VAL A 56 -15.53 -14.43 -1.50
N VAL A 57 -15.91 -14.04 -2.70
CA VAL A 57 -14.99 -13.59 -3.75
C VAL A 57 -15.10 -12.09 -3.86
N VAL A 58 -13.98 -11.40 -3.60
CA VAL A 58 -13.84 -9.96 -3.74
C VAL A 58 -13.05 -9.68 -5.01
N ASP A 59 -13.63 -8.92 -5.92
CA ASP A 59 -13.00 -8.44 -7.14
C ASP A 59 -12.95 -6.91 -7.10
N MET A 60 -11.74 -6.37 -7.05
CA MET A 60 -11.52 -4.95 -6.88
C MET A 60 -10.57 -4.39 -7.94
N GLU A 61 -10.91 -3.20 -8.44
CA GLU A 61 -10.07 -2.43 -9.35
C GLU A 61 -9.43 -1.27 -8.60
N LEU A 62 -8.13 -1.09 -8.79
CA LEU A 62 -7.33 -0.03 -8.18
C LEU A 62 -7.05 1.09 -9.20
N ALA A 63 -6.86 2.30 -8.68
CA ALA A 63 -6.44 3.46 -9.47
C ALA A 63 -5.35 4.27 -8.73
N GLY A 64 -4.64 5.13 -9.46
CA GLY A 64 -3.47 5.86 -8.95
C GLY A 64 -2.23 4.96 -8.90
N ALA A 65 -1.39 5.13 -7.88
CA ALA A 65 -0.17 4.33 -7.70
C ALA A 65 -0.47 2.93 -7.13
N TRP A 66 -1.30 2.16 -7.82
CA TRP A 66 -1.80 0.85 -7.38
C TRP A 66 -0.69 -0.19 -7.15
N GLN A 67 0.51 0.04 -7.67
CA GLN A 67 1.70 -0.76 -7.41
C GLN A 67 2.11 -0.69 -5.94
N ASN A 68 1.74 0.38 -5.22
CA ASN A 68 2.06 0.61 -3.82
C ASN A 68 1.11 -0.11 -2.85
N LEU A 69 0.14 -0.89 -3.35
CA LEU A 69 -0.58 -1.84 -2.51
C LEU A 69 0.41 -2.88 -1.97
N ASP A 70 0.45 -3.05 -0.66
CA ASP A 70 1.31 -4.04 0.01
C ASP A 70 0.53 -5.29 0.44
N SER A 71 -0.62 -5.07 1.08
CA SER A 71 -1.44 -6.14 1.64
C SER A 71 -2.89 -5.70 1.79
N VAL A 72 -3.79 -6.67 1.90
CA VAL A 72 -5.22 -6.44 2.07
C VAL A 72 -5.71 -7.15 3.32
N ARG A 73 -6.54 -6.46 4.10
CA ARG A 73 -7.37 -7.07 5.13
C ARG A 73 -8.81 -7.15 4.63
N LEU A 74 -9.38 -8.34 4.69
CA LEU A 74 -10.79 -8.57 4.47
C LEU A 74 -11.49 -8.67 5.82
N LEU A 75 -12.46 -7.79 6.03
CA LEU A 75 -13.24 -7.68 7.25
C LEU A 75 -14.64 -8.22 6.95
N LEU A 76 -15.11 -9.20 7.73
CA LEU A 76 -16.45 -9.77 7.59
C LEU A 76 -17.20 -9.74 8.93
N GLU A 77 -18.47 -9.39 8.86
CA GLU A 77 -19.43 -9.47 9.95
C GLU A 77 -20.63 -10.30 9.48
N PRO A 78 -20.91 -11.47 10.08
CA PRO A 78 -22.12 -12.22 9.78
C PRO A 78 -23.35 -11.43 10.24
N ILE A 79 -24.43 -11.46 9.47
CA ILE A 79 -25.72 -10.86 9.84
C ILE A 79 -26.65 -11.96 10.34
N GLY A 80 -27.31 -11.73 11.47
CA GLY A 80 -28.26 -12.66 12.06
C GLY A 80 -28.65 -12.29 13.49
N THR A 81 -29.15 -13.28 14.23
CA THR A 81 -29.64 -13.14 15.61
C THR A 81 -28.83 -13.96 16.63
N GLY A 82 -27.76 -14.63 16.17
CA GLY A 82 -26.85 -15.37 17.03
C GLY A 82 -25.98 -14.45 17.90
N PRO A 83 -25.33 -15.00 18.93
CA PRO A 83 -24.50 -14.22 19.86
C PRO A 83 -23.32 -13.51 19.19
N ASP A 84 -22.79 -14.09 18.10
CA ASP A 84 -21.67 -13.53 17.33
C ASP A 84 -22.12 -12.82 16.05
N ASP A 85 -23.43 -12.74 15.80
CA ASP A 85 -23.96 -12.07 14.62
C ASP A 85 -24.10 -10.56 14.87
N GLY A 86 -23.86 -9.77 13.81
CA GLY A 86 -24.20 -8.36 13.73
C GLY A 86 -25.57 -8.14 13.09
N CYS A 87 -25.94 -6.87 12.96
CA CYS A 87 -27.16 -6.45 12.25
C CYS A 87 -26.82 -5.55 11.06
N ALA A 88 -27.71 -5.48 10.06
CA ALA A 88 -27.46 -4.75 8.82
C ALA A 88 -27.29 -3.23 9.03
N GLU A 89 -28.02 -2.65 9.99
CA GLU A 89 -28.04 -1.21 10.27
C GLU A 89 -27.13 -0.81 11.44
N CYS A 90 -26.56 -1.78 12.15
CA CYS A 90 -25.69 -1.54 13.28
C CYS A 90 -24.32 -0.99 12.81
N PRO A 91 -23.60 -0.26 13.67
CA PRO A 91 -22.19 0.02 13.45
C PRO A 91 -21.44 -1.27 13.11
N PHE A 92 -20.66 -1.25 12.03
CA PHE A 92 -19.95 -2.42 11.55
C PHE A 92 -18.90 -2.88 12.56
N GLN A 93 -19.05 -4.11 13.05
CA GLN A 93 -18.08 -4.74 13.94
C GLN A 93 -17.57 -6.04 13.31
N PRO A 94 -16.40 -6.02 12.65
CA PRO A 94 -15.89 -7.23 12.03
C PRO A 94 -15.62 -8.30 13.07
N ARG A 95 -16.21 -9.47 12.85
CA ARG A 95 -16.02 -10.68 13.67
C ARG A 95 -14.96 -11.59 13.07
N ILE A 96 -14.77 -11.48 11.77
CA ILE A 96 -13.80 -12.24 11.00
C ILE A 96 -12.87 -11.24 10.32
N VAL A 97 -11.58 -11.37 10.59
CA VAL A 97 -10.53 -10.61 9.92
C VAL A 97 -9.60 -11.60 9.23
N ARG A 98 -9.36 -11.38 7.95
CA ARG A 98 -8.41 -12.16 7.15
C ARG A 98 -7.37 -11.24 6.55
N PHE A 99 -6.12 -11.65 6.59
CA PHE A 99 -5.01 -10.91 6.03
C PHE A 99 -4.49 -11.64 4.79
N TYR A 100 -4.27 -10.88 3.73
CA TYR A 100 -3.79 -11.38 2.45
C TYR A 100 -2.59 -10.54 2.01
N GLY A 101 -1.42 -11.18 1.94
CA GLY A 101 -0.30 -10.65 1.17
C GLY A 101 -0.52 -10.87 -0.32
N LEU A 102 0.10 -10.05 -1.18
CA LEU A 102 -0.11 -10.13 -2.63
C LEU A 102 0.37 -11.42 -3.31
N GLY A 103 1.17 -12.23 -2.62
CA GLY A 103 1.61 -13.55 -3.09
C GLY A 103 0.86 -14.74 -2.48
N ALA A 104 -0.20 -14.49 -1.69
CA ALA A 104 -0.98 -15.56 -1.09
C ALA A 104 -1.77 -16.35 -2.16
N PRO A 105 -1.96 -17.67 -2.00
CA PRO A 105 -2.61 -18.51 -3.02
C PRO A 105 -4.08 -18.12 -3.30
N GLU A 106 -4.74 -17.49 -2.33
CA GLU A 106 -6.11 -16.98 -2.45
C GLU A 106 -6.22 -15.67 -3.23
N VAL A 107 -5.08 -15.06 -3.55
CA VAL A 107 -4.98 -13.75 -4.20
C VAL A 107 -4.54 -13.93 -5.64
N ARG A 108 -5.35 -13.44 -6.57
CA ARG A 108 -5.00 -13.32 -7.97
C ARG A 108 -4.86 -11.85 -8.33
N ARG A 109 -3.77 -11.50 -8.99
CA ARG A 109 -3.51 -10.14 -9.46
C ARG A 109 -3.37 -10.13 -10.97
N ASP A 110 -4.03 -9.17 -11.60
CA ASP A 110 -3.88 -8.86 -13.01
C ASP A 110 -3.80 -7.34 -13.16
N MET A 111 -2.59 -6.81 -13.35
CA MET A 111 -2.30 -5.38 -13.35
C MET A 111 -2.89 -4.65 -12.11
N ASN A 112 -3.86 -3.76 -12.33
CA ASN A 112 -4.55 -2.97 -11.32
C ASN A 112 -5.80 -3.66 -10.74
N ARG A 113 -6.11 -4.90 -11.17
CA ARG A 113 -7.20 -5.71 -10.65
C ARG A 113 -6.68 -6.74 -9.66
N LEU A 114 -7.40 -6.90 -8.56
CA LEU A 114 -7.11 -7.86 -7.51
C LEU A 114 -8.37 -8.68 -7.22
N ILE A 115 -8.22 -10.00 -7.20
CA ILE A 115 -9.27 -10.94 -6.84
C ILE A 115 -8.82 -11.70 -5.60
N ILE A 116 -9.64 -11.70 -4.55
CA ILE A 116 -9.39 -12.40 -3.29
C ILE A 116 -10.52 -13.40 -3.08
N THR A 117 -10.16 -14.67 -2.86
CA THR A 117 -11.13 -15.74 -2.54
C THR A 117 -11.00 -16.16 -1.08
N ALA A 118 -11.92 -15.72 -0.24
CA ALA A 118 -11.94 -16.01 1.18
C ALA A 118 -12.95 -17.10 1.51
N CYS A 119 -12.47 -18.31 1.81
CA CYS A 119 -13.30 -19.46 2.14
C CYS A 119 -13.44 -19.67 3.66
N ASP A 120 -14.02 -20.81 4.04
CA ASP A 120 -14.27 -21.22 5.43
C ASP A 120 -15.22 -20.28 6.19
N ILE A 121 -16.26 -19.84 5.49
CA ILE A 121 -17.39 -19.08 6.05
C ILE A 121 -18.69 -19.88 5.93
N ASP A 122 -19.66 -19.56 6.79
CA ASP A 122 -20.94 -20.28 6.81
C ASP A 122 -21.70 -20.03 5.49
N PRO A 123 -21.98 -21.09 4.69
CA PRO A 123 -22.67 -20.97 3.41
C PRO A 123 -24.09 -20.39 3.56
N LYS A 124 -24.71 -20.46 4.74
CA LYS A 124 -26.10 -20.04 4.98
C LYS A 124 -26.21 -18.62 5.54
N LYS A 125 -25.09 -17.96 5.85
CA LYS A 125 -25.08 -16.61 6.44
C LYS A 125 -24.89 -15.53 5.38
N THR A 126 -25.59 -14.43 5.59
CA THR A 126 -25.33 -13.15 4.93
C THR A 126 -24.19 -12.44 5.65
N TYR A 127 -23.32 -11.77 4.91
CA TYR A 127 -22.18 -11.06 5.49
C TYR A 127 -22.16 -9.60 5.06
N ARG A 128 -21.75 -8.72 5.96
CA ARG A 128 -21.21 -7.40 5.63
C ARG A 128 -19.72 -7.54 5.42
N VAL A 129 -19.23 -7.01 4.31
CA VAL A 129 -17.85 -7.17 3.86
C VAL A 129 -17.23 -5.80 3.62
N GLN A 130 -16.03 -5.61 4.15
CA GLN A 130 -15.22 -4.42 3.91
C GLN A 130 -13.78 -4.81 3.61
N VAL A 131 -13.20 -4.10 2.65
CA VAL A 131 -11.80 -4.28 2.24
C VAL A 131 -10.98 -3.12 2.78
N VAL A 132 -9.82 -3.44 3.35
CA VAL A 132 -8.85 -2.46 3.83
C VAL A 132 -7.49 -2.76 3.20
N GLY A 133 -7.05 -1.90 2.30
CA GLY A 133 -5.73 -1.95 1.68
C GLY A 133 -4.69 -1.21 2.53
N ASN A 134 -3.54 -1.84 2.72
CA ASN A 134 -2.35 -1.23 3.29
C ASN A 134 -1.43 -0.74 2.16
N ASN A 135 -0.77 0.40 2.37
CA ASN A 135 0.23 0.91 1.44
C ASN A 135 1.62 0.42 1.89
N ILE A 136 2.53 0.20 0.95
CA ILE A 136 3.94 -0.11 1.22
C ILE A 136 4.62 1.00 2.03
N TYR A 137 4.13 2.24 1.91
CA TYR A 137 4.54 3.37 2.74
C TYR A 137 3.62 3.48 3.97
N PRO A 138 4.10 3.11 5.18
CA PRO A 138 3.26 3.05 6.38
C PRO A 138 2.79 4.44 6.87
N THR A 139 3.44 5.51 6.40
CA THR A 139 3.05 6.90 6.69
C THR A 139 1.81 7.34 5.90
N LEU A 140 1.43 6.60 4.84
CA LEU A 140 0.22 6.86 4.08
C LEU A 140 -0.98 6.16 4.74
N SER A 141 -2.14 6.83 4.72
CA SER A 141 -3.37 6.30 5.28
C SER A 141 -3.85 5.03 4.58
N LEU A 142 -4.55 4.18 5.35
CA LEU A 142 -5.23 2.99 4.84
C LEU A 142 -6.27 3.35 3.78
N VAL A 143 -6.42 2.47 2.79
CA VAL A 143 -7.44 2.61 1.74
C VAL A 143 -8.61 1.69 2.08
N ILE A 144 -9.74 2.27 2.46
CA ILE A 144 -10.92 1.54 2.98
C ILE A 144 -12.03 1.58 1.94
N SER A 145 -12.64 0.42 1.64
CA SER A 145 -13.81 0.34 0.77
C SER A 145 -15.11 0.68 1.51
N PRO A 146 -16.19 1.02 0.78
CA PRO A 146 -17.54 0.93 1.33
C PRO A 146 -17.83 -0.50 1.83
N ILE A 147 -18.75 -0.61 2.79
CA ILE A 147 -19.27 -1.90 3.25
C ILE A 147 -20.28 -2.41 2.25
N THR A 148 -20.14 -3.66 1.83
CA THR A 148 -21.06 -4.34 0.91
C THR A 148 -21.73 -5.51 1.63
N ILE A 149 -23.04 -5.67 1.45
CA ILE A 149 -23.78 -6.82 1.97
C ILE A 149 -23.79 -7.89 0.89
N VAL A 150 -23.49 -9.12 1.28
CA VAL A 150 -23.50 -10.28 0.38
C VAL A 150 -24.31 -11.42 1.01
N ALA A 151 -25.41 -11.79 0.35
CA ALA A 151 -26.27 -12.90 0.75
C ALA A 151 -25.75 -14.23 0.17
N PRO A 152 -26.08 -15.37 0.79
CA PRO A 152 -25.85 -16.70 0.21
C PRO A 152 -26.35 -16.80 -1.24
N GLN A 153 -25.66 -17.63 -2.03
CA GLN A 153 -26.12 -18.06 -3.37
C GLN A 153 -27.12 -19.20 -3.26
#